data_AF-A0A3D8SLJ1-F1
#
_entry.id   AF-A0A3D8SLJ1-F1
#
_cell.length_a   1.000
_cell.length_b   1.000
_cell.length_c   1.000
_cell.angle_alpha   90.00
_cell.angle_beta   90.00
_cell.angle_gamma   90.00
#
_symmetry.space_group_name_H-M   'P 1'
#
loop_
_entity.id
_entity.type
_entity.pdbx_description
1 polymer ?
#
loop_
_entity_poly.entity_id
_entity_poly.type
_entity_poly.pdbx_seq_one_letter_code
_entity_poly.pdbx_strand_id
1 'polypeptide(L)'
;MAGMKVDEDTSKEVNCLIFDYIICLAIHTAISVAEGSTGEWDMSWLEDTVTALRLVLPPTEELPVALQIKAQVFEIARMFSKTSQPVQTMLAEMASTFVSTCKSAGEKALELHATQAASQIRNNQKSATVIYTLGQIMQLLAPPVLLQLERGNLEGMSRAETQRLKQRIGME
;
A
#
# COMPACT_ATOMS: atom_id res chain seq x y z
N MET A 1 0.97 -26.00 30.12
CA MET A 1 1.69 -25.58 28.89
C MET A 1 1.72 -24.06 28.90
N ALA A 2 2.87 -23.47 29.20
CA ALA A 2 3.02 -22.02 29.16
C ALA A 2 2.94 -21.57 27.70
N GLY A 3 1.90 -20.83 27.33
CA GLY A 3 1.83 -20.20 26.01
C GLY A 3 3.03 -19.28 25.88
N MET A 4 3.89 -19.58 24.90
CA MET A 4 5.03 -18.74 24.58
C MET A 4 4.45 -17.39 24.16
N LYS A 5 4.56 -16.39 25.05
CA LYS A 5 4.06 -15.04 24.78
C LYS A 5 4.91 -14.53 23.61
N VAL A 6 4.27 -14.31 22.46
CA VAL A 6 4.95 -13.71 21.30
C VAL A 6 5.52 -12.39 21.78
N ASP A 7 6.81 -12.20 21.50
CA ASP A 7 7.50 -10.96 21.80
C ASP A 7 6.81 -9.78 21.10
N GLU A 8 6.70 -8.64 21.78
CA GLU A 8 5.91 -7.50 21.31
C GLU A 8 6.45 -6.95 19.99
N ASP A 9 7.76 -6.99 19.79
CA ASP A 9 8.41 -6.50 18.58
C ASP A 9 8.12 -7.45 17.40
N THR A 10 8.16 -8.75 17.65
CA THR A 10 7.76 -9.76 16.64
C THR A 10 6.30 -9.56 16.20
N SER A 11 5.40 -9.27 17.14
CA SER A 11 3.98 -9.01 16.83
C SER A 11 3.81 -7.76 15.94
N LYS A 12 4.54 -6.68 16.25
CA LYS A 12 4.53 -5.44 15.46
C LYS A 12 5.03 -5.68 14.03
N GLU A 13 6.13 -6.40 13.87
CA GLU A 13 6.67 -6.73 12.55
C GLU A 13 5.68 -7.54 11.72
N VAL A 14 5.07 -8.56 12.31
CA VAL A 14 4.05 -9.38 11.63
C VAL A 14 2.84 -8.53 11.22
N ASN A 15 2.35 -7.65 12.09
CA ASN A 15 1.24 -6.75 11.77
C ASN A 15 1.60 -5.81 10.60
N CYS A 16 2.82 -5.27 10.57
CA CYS A 16 3.31 -4.46 9.46
C CYS A 16 3.36 -5.26 8.14
N LEU A 17 3.83 -6.51 8.16
CA LEU A 17 3.88 -7.37 6.98
C LEU A 17 2.48 -7.72 6.45
N ILE A 18 1.54 -8.02 7.35
CA ILE A 18 0.14 -8.29 6.99
C ILE A 18 -0.49 -7.03 6.40
N PHE A 19 -0.27 -5.88 7.03
CA PHE A 19 -0.79 -4.60 6.54
C PHE A 19 -0.21 -4.23 5.16
N ASP A 20 1.09 -4.40 4.96
CA ASP A 20 1.76 -4.16 3.67
C ASP A 20 1.16 -5.04 2.56
N TYR A 21 0.91 -6.31 2.87
CA TYR A 21 0.27 -7.24 1.94
C TYR A 21 -1.15 -6.80 1.57
N ILE A 22 -1.99 -6.56 2.58
CA ILE A 22 -3.41 -6.22 2.38
C ILE A 22 -3.56 -4.88 1.65
N ILE A 23 -2.74 -3.88 1.98
CA ILE A 23 -2.83 -2.58 1.34
C ILE A 23 -2.37 -2.62 -0.12
N CYS A 24 -1.32 -3.41 -0.43
CA CYS A 24 -0.90 -3.61 -1.80
C CYS A 24 -1.96 -4.35 -2.62
N LEU A 25 -2.62 -5.37 -2.05
CA LEU A 25 -3.77 -5.99 -2.69
C LEU A 25 -4.87 -4.96 -2.95
N ALA A 26 -5.20 -4.14 -1.95
CA ALA A 26 -6.23 -3.11 -2.07
C ALA A 26 -5.96 -2.11 -3.19
N ILE A 27 -4.71 -1.63 -3.30
CA ILE A 27 -4.29 -0.66 -4.30
C ILE A 27 -4.27 -1.29 -5.70
N HIS A 28 -3.67 -2.47 -5.86
CA HIS A 28 -3.67 -3.20 -7.14
C HIS A 28 -5.09 -3.39 -7.66
N THR A 29 -5.97 -3.70 -6.71
CA THR A 29 -7.39 -3.89 -6.93
C THR A 29 -7.90 -2.50 -7.42
N ALA A 30 -7.82 -1.42 -6.64
CA ALA A 30 -8.34 -0.10 -7.02
C ALA A 30 -7.85 0.42 -8.39
N ILE A 31 -6.60 0.14 -8.76
CA ILE A 31 -6.03 0.48 -10.07
C ILE A 31 -6.73 -0.29 -11.20
N SER A 32 -6.93 -1.60 -11.05
CA SER A 32 -7.61 -2.44 -12.05
C SER A 32 -9.04 -1.99 -12.38
N VAL A 33 -9.77 -1.42 -11.41
CA VAL A 33 -11.10 -0.82 -11.66
C VAL A 33 -10.99 0.45 -12.48
N ALA A 34 -10.08 1.34 -12.09
CA ALA A 34 -9.90 2.62 -12.76
C ALA A 34 -9.50 2.47 -14.23
N GLU A 35 -8.85 1.35 -14.59
CA GLU A 35 -8.46 0.98 -15.95
C GLU A 35 -9.61 0.35 -16.78
N GLY A 36 -10.82 0.20 -16.22
CA GLY A 36 -12.01 -0.19 -16.96
C GLY A 36 -12.46 -1.64 -16.76
N SER A 37 -12.02 -2.34 -15.71
CA SER A 37 -12.64 -3.62 -15.34
C SER A 37 -14.08 -3.39 -14.88
N THR A 38 -15.03 -4.15 -15.45
CA THR A 38 -16.49 -3.94 -15.35
C THR A 38 -17.13 -4.51 -14.07
N GLY A 39 -16.33 -4.83 -13.05
CA GLY A 39 -16.84 -5.33 -11.78
C GLY A 39 -17.33 -4.19 -10.89
N GLU A 40 -18.51 -4.34 -10.29
CA GLU A 40 -18.90 -3.59 -9.09
C GLU A 40 -18.15 -4.20 -7.90
N TRP A 41 -17.46 -3.36 -7.12
CA TRP A 41 -16.51 -3.82 -6.12
C TRP A 41 -17.01 -3.58 -4.72
N ASP A 42 -17.35 -4.68 -4.04
CA ASP A 42 -17.58 -4.65 -2.62
C ASP A 42 -16.24 -4.65 -1.86
N MET A 43 -15.74 -3.45 -1.57
CA MET A 43 -14.52 -3.21 -0.79
C MET A 43 -14.81 -3.04 0.71
N SER A 44 -16.04 -3.29 1.17
CA SER A 44 -16.43 -3.07 2.57
C SER A 44 -15.54 -3.86 3.53
N TRP A 45 -15.32 -5.15 3.25
CA TRP A 45 -14.46 -6.02 4.06
C TRP A 45 -13.00 -5.53 4.13
N LEU A 46 -12.52 -4.89 3.07
CA LEU A 46 -11.14 -4.41 2.97
C LEU A 46 -10.97 -3.11 3.75
N GLU A 47 -11.96 -2.22 3.72
CA GLU A 47 -11.98 -1.03 4.55
C GLU A 47 -12.01 -1.39 6.04
N ASP A 48 -12.84 -2.37 6.43
CA ASP A 48 -12.92 -2.86 7.80
C ASP A 48 -11.59 -3.48 8.25
N THR A 49 -10.96 -4.28 7.38
CA THR A 49 -9.69 -4.93 7.68
C THR A 49 -8.54 -3.93 7.81
N VAL A 50 -8.45 -2.96 6.90
CA VAL A 50 -7.46 -1.88 6.97
C VAL A 50 -7.66 -1.03 8.23
N THR A 51 -8.92 -0.75 8.59
CA THR A 51 -9.25 0.02 9.80
C THR A 51 -8.86 -0.75 11.07
N ALA A 52 -9.19 -2.04 11.14
CA ALA A 52 -8.82 -2.89 12.27
C ALA A 52 -7.30 -3.01 12.44
N LEU A 53 -6.57 -3.18 11.33
CA LEU A 53 -5.10 -3.28 11.38
C LEU A 53 -4.44 -1.99 11.83
N ARG A 54 -4.98 -0.82 11.45
CA ARG A 54 -4.45 0.46 11.94
C ARG A 54 -4.53 0.62 13.46
N LEU A 55 -5.42 -0.10 14.15
CA LEU A 55 -5.52 -0.06 15.61
C LEU A 55 -4.38 -0.83 16.30
N VAL A 56 -3.74 -1.76 15.60
CA VAL A 56 -2.68 -2.64 16.15
C VAL A 56 -1.29 -2.37 15.56
N LEU A 57 -1.20 -1.42 14.63
CA LEU A 57 0.06 -0.96 14.05
C LEU A 57 0.71 0.11 14.93
N PRO A 58 2.05 0.25 14.86
CA PRO A 58 2.74 1.41 15.38
C PRO A 58 2.17 2.73 14.82
N PRO A 59 2.37 3.86 15.52
CA PRO A 59 2.09 5.19 14.97
C PRO A 59 2.70 5.37 13.58
N THR A 60 2.06 6.16 12.73
CA THR A 60 2.47 6.33 11.32
C THR A 60 3.92 6.76 11.19
N GLU A 61 4.40 7.61 12.10
CA GLU A 61 5.76 8.13 12.17
C GLU A 61 6.82 7.05 12.43
N GLU A 62 6.42 5.94 13.07
CA GLU A 62 7.28 4.80 13.40
C GLU A 62 7.26 3.72 12.30
N LEU A 63 6.32 3.79 11.36
CA LEU A 63 6.25 2.85 10.25
C LEU A 63 7.39 3.09 9.25
N PRO A 64 7.89 2.04 8.56
CA PRO A 64 8.81 2.21 7.45
C PRO A 64 8.26 3.18 6.40
N VAL A 65 9.11 4.07 5.87
CA VAL A 65 8.69 5.12 4.92
C VAL A 65 7.93 4.55 3.72
N ALA A 66 8.39 3.42 3.16
CA ALA A 66 7.70 2.75 2.06
C ALA A 66 6.26 2.34 2.42
N LEU A 67 6.03 1.89 3.66
CA LEU A 67 4.70 1.51 4.14
C LEU A 67 3.80 2.73 4.36
N GLN A 68 4.37 3.84 4.84
CA GLN A 68 3.66 5.12 4.94
C GLN A 68 3.20 5.61 3.55
N ILE A 69 4.07 5.52 2.54
CA ILE A 69 3.76 5.88 1.15
C ILE A 69 2.60 5.01 0.63
N LYS A 70 2.67 3.68 0.81
CA LYS A 70 1.59 2.76 0.41
C LYS A 70 0.27 3.10 1.11
N ALA A 71 0.31 3.42 2.41
CA ALA A 71 -0.87 3.85 3.15
C ALA A 71 -1.49 5.14 2.60
N GLN A 72 -0.67 6.12 2.25
CA GLN A 72 -1.14 7.38 1.64
C GLN A 72 -1.69 7.17 0.23
N VAL A 73 -1.05 6.32 -0.59
CA VAL A 73 -1.57 5.93 -1.91
C VAL A 73 -2.97 5.33 -1.78
N PHE A 74 -3.15 4.38 -0.87
CA PHE A 74 -4.46 3.76 -0.63
C PHE A 74 -5.53 4.78 -0.23
N GLU A 75 -5.23 5.67 0.72
CA GLU A 75 -6.21 6.67 1.15
C GLU A 75 -6.58 7.64 0.03
N ILE A 76 -5.62 8.10 -0.78
CA ILE A 76 -5.90 8.96 -1.93
C ILE A 76 -6.78 8.20 -2.94
N ALA A 77 -6.41 6.96 -3.31
CA ALA A 77 -7.19 6.16 -4.24
C ALA A 77 -8.63 5.91 -3.74
N ARG A 78 -8.78 5.63 -2.44
CA ARG A 78 -10.08 5.47 -1.78
C ARG A 78 -10.95 6.73 -1.84
N MET A 79 -10.37 7.92 -1.73
CA MET A 79 -11.13 9.16 -1.86
C MET A 79 -11.71 9.34 -3.28
N PHE A 80 -11.09 8.73 -4.29
CA PHE A 80 -11.60 8.74 -5.67
C PHE A 80 -12.59 7.60 -5.98
N SER A 81 -12.65 6.55 -5.15
CA SER A 81 -13.61 5.45 -5.35
C SER A 81 -14.97 5.69 -4.69
N LYS A 82 -15.07 6.65 -3.77
CA LYS A 82 -16.34 6.99 -3.11
C LYS A 82 -17.29 7.73 -4.06
N THR A 83 -18.58 7.42 -3.96
CA THR A 83 -19.66 8.08 -4.72
C THR A 83 -19.86 9.54 -4.32
N SER A 84 -19.39 9.92 -3.12
CA SER A 84 -19.43 11.29 -2.62
C SER A 84 -18.21 12.06 -3.10
N GLN A 85 -18.44 13.27 -3.64
CA GLN A 85 -17.36 14.11 -4.14
C GLN A 85 -16.39 14.46 -2.99
N PRO A 86 -15.09 14.15 -3.11
CA PRO A 86 -14.15 14.39 -2.04
C PRO A 86 -13.98 15.89 -1.80
N VAL A 87 -13.86 16.29 -0.53
CA VAL A 87 -13.61 17.69 -0.18
C VAL A 87 -12.21 18.06 -0.69
N GLN A 88 -12.14 19.00 -1.64
CA GLN A 88 -10.90 19.32 -2.36
C GLN A 88 -9.76 19.78 -1.43
N THR A 89 -10.08 20.46 -0.33
CA THR A 89 -9.09 20.89 0.68
C THR A 89 -8.43 19.71 1.37
N MET A 90 -9.20 18.71 1.81
CA MET A 90 -8.69 17.50 2.44
C MET A 90 -7.79 16.72 1.48
N LEU A 91 -8.21 16.56 0.22
CA LEU A 91 -7.38 15.92 -0.81
C LEU A 91 -6.06 16.65 -1.08
N ALA A 92 -6.07 17.98 -1.07
CA ALA A 92 -4.88 18.79 -1.27
C ALA A 92 -3.89 18.67 -0.10
N GLU A 93 -4.40 18.60 1.13
CA GLU A 93 -3.60 18.35 2.34
C GLU A 93 -2.97 16.95 2.27
N MET A 94 -3.76 15.91 1.99
CA MET A 94 -3.27 14.54 1.81
C MET A 94 -2.17 14.46 0.74
N ALA A 95 -2.38 15.12 -0.41
CA ALA A 95 -1.40 15.16 -1.49
C ALA A 95 -0.11 15.89 -1.09
N SER A 96 -0.20 16.91 -0.24
CA SER A 96 0.97 17.66 0.23
C SER A 96 1.79 16.83 1.22
N THR A 97 1.12 16.17 2.17
CA THR A 97 1.77 15.21 3.08
C THR A 97 2.41 14.07 2.30
N PHE A 98 1.70 13.53 1.30
CA PHE A 98 2.21 12.48 0.42
C PHE A 98 3.50 12.86 -0.29
N VAL A 99 3.56 14.05 -0.88
CA VAL A 99 4.78 14.56 -1.51
C VAL A 99 5.92 14.67 -0.49
N SER A 100 5.65 15.12 0.74
CA SER A 100 6.66 15.20 1.79
C SER A 100 7.22 13.81 2.16
N THR A 101 6.35 12.81 2.29
CA THR A 101 6.77 11.42 2.58
C THR A 101 7.61 10.83 1.44
N CYS A 102 7.21 11.03 0.18
CA CYS A 102 7.99 10.55 -0.96
C CYS A 102 9.36 11.22 -1.05
N LYS A 103 9.47 12.50 -0.66
CA LYS A 103 10.76 13.20 -0.58
C LYS A 103 11.69 12.62 0.48
N SER A 104 11.16 12.23 1.64
CA SER A 104 11.98 11.65 2.70
C SER A 104 12.52 10.26 2.35
N ALA A 105 11.90 9.55 1.40
CA ALA A 105 12.43 8.29 0.86
C ALA A 105 13.73 8.45 0.06
N GLY A 106 14.06 9.67 -0.39
CA GLY A 106 15.32 9.96 -1.09
C GLY A 106 15.37 9.51 -2.56
N GLU A 107 14.28 8.96 -3.10
CA GLU A 107 14.20 8.50 -4.48
C GLU A 107 13.56 9.56 -5.39
N LYS A 108 14.34 10.08 -6.35
CA LYS A 108 13.90 11.16 -7.25
C LYS A 108 12.67 10.79 -8.10
N ALA A 109 12.55 9.52 -8.49
CA ALA A 109 11.42 9.04 -9.28
C ALA A 109 10.12 9.06 -8.45
N LEU A 110 10.18 8.64 -7.18
CA LEU A 110 9.05 8.75 -6.24
C LEU A 110 8.63 10.20 -6.04
N GLU A 111 9.58 11.11 -5.81
CA GLU A 111 9.30 12.54 -5.64
C GLU A 111 8.61 13.15 -6.89
N LEU A 112 9.11 12.81 -8.08
CA LEU A 112 8.56 13.31 -9.34
C LEU A 112 7.10 12.88 -9.52
N HIS A 113 6.82 11.58 -9.40
CA HIS A 113 5.46 11.06 -9.58
C HIS A 113 4.52 11.53 -8.47
N ALA A 114 4.99 11.68 -7.23
CA ALA A 114 4.19 12.24 -6.14
C ALA A 114 3.79 13.69 -6.42
N THR A 115 4.73 14.50 -6.91
CA THR A 115 4.47 15.90 -7.28
C THR A 115 3.48 15.99 -8.45
N GLN A 116 3.60 15.08 -9.42
CA GLN A 116 2.66 14.96 -10.53
C GLN A 116 1.26 14.59 -10.04
N ALA A 117 1.12 13.58 -9.17
CA ALA A 117 -0.17 13.19 -8.59
C ALA A 117 -0.79 14.36 -7.81
N ALA A 118 -0.01 15.07 -6.99
CA ALA A 118 -0.49 16.23 -6.24
C ALA A 118 -0.96 17.37 -7.15
N SER A 119 -0.28 17.61 -8.27
CA SER A 119 -0.70 18.58 -9.27
C SER A 119 -2.02 18.17 -9.94
N GLN A 120 -2.16 16.89 -10.31
CA GLN A 120 -3.39 16.37 -10.90
C GLN A 120 -4.59 16.50 -9.96
N ILE A 121 -4.39 16.19 -8.67
CA ILE A 121 -5.40 16.36 -7.62
C ILE A 121 -5.84 17.83 -7.50
N ARG A 122 -4.88 18.76 -7.39
CA ARG A 122 -5.19 20.20 -7.28
C ARG A 122 -5.95 20.73 -8.49
N ASN A 123 -5.65 20.21 -9.68
CA ASN A 123 -6.27 20.61 -10.94
C ASN A 123 -7.55 19.82 -11.27
N ASN A 124 -8.11 19.06 -10.32
CA ASN A 124 -9.33 18.26 -10.50
C ASN A 124 -9.29 17.37 -11.75
N GLN A 125 -8.14 16.76 -12.03
CA GLN A 125 -8.01 15.80 -13.11
C GLN A 125 -8.91 14.58 -12.88
N LYS A 126 -9.18 13.82 -13.95
CA LYS A 126 -9.97 12.59 -13.86
C LYS A 126 -9.33 11.61 -12.87
N SER A 127 -10.16 10.94 -12.07
CA SER A 127 -9.72 9.92 -11.10
C SER A 127 -8.79 8.89 -11.72
N ALA A 128 -9.12 8.37 -12.91
CA ALA A 128 -8.28 7.43 -13.65
C ALA A 128 -6.84 7.93 -13.88
N THR A 129 -6.66 9.23 -14.18
CA THR A 129 -5.33 9.82 -14.40
C THR A 129 -4.51 9.88 -13.10
N VAL A 130 -5.17 10.23 -11.99
CA VAL A 130 -4.53 10.24 -10.66
C VAL A 130 -4.18 8.82 -10.24
N ILE A 131 -5.11 7.88 -10.35
CA ILE A 131 -4.93 6.47 -9.98
C ILE A 131 -3.82 5.81 -10.80
N TYR A 132 -3.72 6.10 -12.11
CA TYR A 132 -2.61 5.64 -12.93
C TYR A 132 -1.26 6.14 -12.40
N THR A 133 -1.16 7.42 -12.04
CA THR A 133 0.07 8.00 -11.49
C THR A 133 0.43 7.38 -10.13
N LEU A 134 -0.57 7.13 -9.29
CA LEU A 134 -0.39 6.38 -8.04
C LEU A 134 0.11 4.94 -8.30
N GLY A 135 -0.36 4.30 -9.36
CA GLY A 135 0.13 2.99 -9.81
C GLY A 135 1.61 3.00 -10.20
N GLN A 136 2.09 4.06 -10.87
CA GLN A 136 3.52 4.21 -11.17
C GLN A 136 4.36 4.30 -9.90
N ILE A 137 3.87 4.99 -8.87
CA ILE A 137 4.54 5.07 -7.56
C ILE A 137 4.62 3.69 -6.91
N MET A 138 3.53 2.91 -6.96
CA MET A 138 3.52 1.55 -6.41
C MET A 138 4.49 0.60 -7.11
N GLN A 139 4.82 0.83 -8.39
CA GLN A 139 5.80 0.04 -9.13
C GLN A 139 7.25 0.36 -8.73
N LEU A 140 7.51 1.53 -8.16
CA LEU A 140 8.82 1.91 -7.65
C LEU A 140 9.08 1.35 -6.24
N LEU A 141 8.02 1.03 -5.50
CA LEU A 141 8.13 0.45 -4.17
C LEU A 141 8.27 -1.07 -4.25
N ALA A 142 9.09 -1.64 -3.36
CA ALA A 142 9.23 -3.09 -3.26
C ALA A 142 7.86 -3.75 -2.98
N PRO A 143 7.53 -4.86 -3.68
CA PRO A 143 6.31 -5.61 -3.40
C PRO A 143 6.37 -6.18 -1.97
N PRO A 144 5.22 -6.38 -1.30
CA PRO A 144 5.20 -6.89 0.07
C PRO A 144 5.79 -8.29 0.13
N VAL A 145 6.59 -8.57 1.17
CA VAL A 145 7.32 -9.84 1.34
C VAL A 145 6.39 -11.06 1.22
N LEU A 146 5.18 -10.98 1.80
CA LEU A 146 4.19 -12.05 1.72
C LEU A 146 3.76 -12.35 0.27
N LEU A 147 3.59 -11.31 -0.57
CA LEU A 147 3.28 -11.49 -1.99
C LEU A 147 4.48 -12.04 -2.77
N GLN A 148 5.70 -11.66 -2.41
CA GLN A 148 6.91 -12.21 -3.02
C GLN A 148 7.05 -13.71 -2.71
N LEU A 149 6.76 -14.12 -1.48
CA LEU A 149 6.74 -15.52 -1.04
C LEU A 149 5.68 -16.31 -1.79
N GLU A 150 4.45 -15.80 -1.90
CA GLU A 150 3.37 -16.42 -2.68
C GLU A 150 3.79 -16.66 -4.13
N ARG A 151 4.46 -15.68 -4.75
CA ARG A 151 4.95 -15.74 -6.14
C ARG A 151 6.23 -16.56 -6.32
N GLY A 152 6.85 -17.04 -5.24
CA GLY A 152 8.10 -17.80 -5.30
C GLY A 152 9.30 -16.97 -5.79
N ASN A 153 9.29 -15.66 -5.58
CA ASN A 153 10.33 -14.74 -6.04
C ASN A 153 10.66 -13.71 -4.95
N LEU A 154 11.22 -14.20 -3.84
CA LEU A 154 11.64 -13.36 -2.72
C LEU A 154 12.93 -12.62 -3.05
N GLU A 155 12.93 -11.31 -2.85
CA GLU A 155 14.07 -10.43 -3.09
C GLU A 155 15.31 -10.89 -2.33
N GLY A 156 16.46 -10.84 -2.98
CA GLY A 156 17.72 -11.37 -2.44
C GLY A 156 17.86 -12.89 -2.53
N MET A 157 16.87 -13.63 -3.06
CA MET A 157 16.93 -15.08 -3.26
C MET A 157 16.62 -15.45 -4.72
N SER A 158 17.22 -16.53 -5.21
CA SER A 158 16.78 -17.16 -6.46
C SER A 158 15.44 -17.88 -6.29
N ARG A 159 14.70 -18.09 -7.38
CA ARG A 159 13.43 -18.85 -7.35
C ARG A 159 13.57 -20.25 -6.72
N ALA A 160 14.69 -20.92 -6.98
CA ALA A 160 14.96 -22.24 -6.40
C ALA A 160 15.14 -22.16 -4.88
N GLU A 161 15.82 -21.12 -4.39
CA GLU A 161 15.99 -20.88 -2.95
C GLU A 161 14.67 -20.48 -2.31
N THR A 162 13.86 -19.62 -2.95
CA THR A 162 12.53 -19.28 -2.45
C THR A 162 11.62 -20.51 -2.38
N GLN A 163 11.65 -21.40 -3.38
CA GLN A 163 10.85 -22.63 -3.36
C GLN A 163 11.30 -23.59 -2.24
N ARG A 164 12.61 -23.72 -2.00
CA ARG A 164 13.12 -24.49 -0.85
C ARG A 164 12.68 -23.90 0.47
N LEU A 165 12.66 -22.56 0.60
CA LEU A 165 12.16 -21.89 1.79
C LEU A 165 10.67 -22.17 2.00
N LYS A 166 9.84 -21.98 0.97
CA LYS A 166 8.41 -22.30 0.96
C LYS A 166 8.14 -23.73 1.45
N GLN A 167 8.83 -24.73 0.90
CA GLN A 167 8.74 -26.13 1.32
C GLN A 167 9.09 -26.33 2.81
N ARG A 168 10.11 -25.64 3.31
CA ARG A 168 10.53 -25.73 4.72
C ARG A 168 9.51 -25.14 5.69
N ILE A 169 8.77 -24.12 5.28
CA ILE A 169 7.76 -23.43 6.10
C ILE A 169 6.33 -23.92 5.85
N GLY A 170 6.14 -24.96 5.03
CA GLY A 170 4.84 -25.57 4.76
C GLY A 170 3.94 -24.75 3.83
N MET A 171 4.51 -23.88 3.00
CA MET A 171 3.79 -23.20 1.91
C MET A 171 4.09 -23.96 0.61
N GLU A 172 3.09 -24.55 -0.05
CA GLU A 172 3.29 -25.24 -1.34
C GLU A 172 3.19 -24.27 -2.53
#